data_AF-A0A1V5ZLH3-F1
#
_entry.id   AF-A0A1V5ZLH3-F1
#
_cell.length_a   1.000
_cell.length_b   1.000
_cell.length_c   1.000
_cell.angle_alpha   90.00
_cell.angle_beta   90.00
_cell.angle_gamma   90.00
#
_symmetry.space_group_name_H-M   'P 1'
#
loop_
_entity.id
_entity.type
_entity.pdbx_description
1 polymer ?
#
loop_
_entity_poly.entity_id
_entity_poly.type
_entity_poly.pdbx_seq_one_letter_code
_entity_poly.pdbx_strand_id
1 'polypeptide(L)'
;MVFADGRLARIGGDSRVRYAYCQEYLLPSLLYFADRFGDPHALELAERQVAWIAREAEANSDGSFYGTRLAHLRDTNPHYYCRLESDRAVVLAMLLNFLPLVSAPAPPAASFEESVAGDWVEHEHGAVLTRSRTRFASFSWRSHGLAQALCVPPGESSLAEWSRNLCPVVRFLGDDDGEGGRHRRLLRNSITTVPGGFVTCGSVMEGVEVSVDEGGRCTDQAVSHLAFAALPDGHTSVVIQHVVAAPDRLGYLTELKGLHLNVPNDLFNGYRRSFACESGALTLAAPAERDEVVADAGRWLNVDGVLGVVRIYGGDRLWLSRAKEPRGGRYRSLRVEEICTSVRTGVWRPEPGEVLIDSACAILSNVDAAGTAAFECEALAFGEPLVRGVRVKGQDGRGYAIVANFGDAEATVEVQGTPVDVGAGNAVMVVPAVGR
;
A
#
# COMPACT_ATOMS: atom_id res chain seq x y z
N MET A 1 4.93 -9.79 12.11
CA MET A 1 4.09 -8.80 11.39
C MET A 1 2.73 -9.41 11.06
N VAL A 2 1.76 -9.27 11.96
CA VAL A 2 0.40 -9.82 11.84
C VAL A 2 -0.58 -8.73 12.29
N PHE A 3 -1.72 -8.60 11.61
CA PHE A 3 -2.82 -7.75 12.06
C PHE A 3 -3.56 -8.41 13.22
N ALA A 4 -4.30 -7.63 14.01
CA ALA A 4 -5.03 -8.16 15.16
C ALA A 4 -5.98 -9.29 14.76
N ASP A 5 -6.58 -9.22 13.58
CA ASP A 5 -7.52 -10.22 13.07
C ASP A 5 -6.88 -11.52 12.56
N GLY A 6 -5.58 -11.74 12.81
CA GLY A 6 -4.90 -12.98 12.43
C GLY A 6 -4.43 -13.05 10.97
N ARG A 7 -4.51 -11.95 10.21
CA ARG A 7 -4.00 -11.90 8.83
C ARG A 7 -2.58 -11.34 8.76
N LEU A 8 -1.78 -11.87 7.83
CA LEU A 8 -0.41 -11.41 7.61
C LEU A 8 -0.38 -10.00 7.01
N ALA A 9 0.47 -9.13 7.58
CA ALA A 9 0.80 -7.84 7.00
C ALA A 9 2.01 -8.00 6.06
N ARG A 10 1.80 -7.86 4.75
CA ARG A 10 2.81 -8.12 3.71
C ARG A 10 3.56 -6.86 3.28
N ILE A 11 4.40 -6.30 4.15
CA ILE A 11 5.10 -5.03 3.89
C ILE A 11 6.10 -5.09 2.72
N GLY A 12 6.71 -6.26 2.46
CA GLY A 12 7.60 -6.49 1.32
C GLY A 12 6.85 -6.90 0.04
N GLY A 13 5.53 -6.97 0.09
CA GLY A 13 4.72 -7.56 -0.97
C GLY A 13 4.90 -9.08 -1.08
N ASP A 14 4.23 -9.66 -2.07
CA ASP A 14 4.31 -11.08 -2.43
C ASP A 14 3.78 -11.23 -3.87
N SER A 15 4.35 -12.15 -4.65
CA SER A 15 3.84 -12.57 -5.97
C SER A 15 2.66 -13.52 -5.87
N ARG A 16 2.48 -14.15 -4.70
CA ARG A 16 1.52 -15.23 -4.50
C ARG A 16 0.08 -14.75 -4.33
N VAL A 17 -0.82 -15.72 -4.35
CA VAL A 17 -2.24 -15.57 -4.07
C VAL A 17 -2.45 -14.93 -2.69
N ARG A 18 -3.37 -13.97 -2.63
CA ARG A 18 -3.69 -13.22 -1.40
C ARG A 18 -4.42 -14.14 -0.43
N TYR A 19 -3.99 -14.08 0.84
CA TYR A 19 -4.59 -14.85 1.93
C TYR A 19 -4.79 -16.33 1.57
N ALA A 20 -3.71 -16.92 1.06
CA ALA A 20 -3.53 -18.35 0.83
C ALA A 20 -2.08 -18.69 1.21
N TYR A 21 -1.51 -19.83 0.79
CA TYR A 21 -0.14 -20.30 1.06
C TYR A 21 0.52 -19.74 2.34
N CYS A 22 1.30 -18.64 2.30
CA CYS A 22 2.00 -18.17 3.52
C CYS A 22 1.04 -17.72 4.63
N GLN A 23 -0.17 -17.25 4.29
CA GLN A 23 -1.22 -17.02 5.29
C GLN A 23 -1.53 -18.34 6.00
N GLU A 24 -1.77 -19.43 5.26
CA GLU A 24 -2.09 -20.75 5.85
C GLU A 24 -0.99 -21.22 6.80
N TYR A 25 0.29 -21.05 6.44
CA TYR A 25 1.42 -21.44 7.29
C TYR A 25 1.67 -20.53 8.50
N LEU A 26 0.96 -19.40 8.63
CA LEU A 26 0.93 -18.66 9.89
C LEU A 26 0.36 -19.53 11.02
N LEU A 27 -0.64 -20.36 10.73
CA LEU A 27 -1.36 -21.14 11.74
C LEU A 27 -0.44 -22.10 12.53
N PRO A 28 0.32 -23.03 11.90
CA PRO A 28 1.26 -23.87 12.64
C PRO A 28 2.41 -23.04 13.25
N SER A 29 2.77 -21.90 12.66
CA SER A 29 3.78 -21.01 13.24
C SER A 29 3.30 -20.44 14.57
N LEU A 30 2.05 -19.99 14.66
CA LEU A 30 1.47 -19.45 15.90
C LEU A 30 1.45 -20.49 17.03
N LEU A 31 1.15 -21.76 16.72
CA LEU A 31 1.25 -22.85 17.70
C LEU A 31 2.68 -23.02 18.22
N TYR A 32 3.67 -22.95 17.32
CA TYR A 32 5.08 -22.98 17.70
C TYR A 32 5.46 -21.77 18.57
N PHE A 33 4.98 -20.56 18.26
CA PHE A 33 5.24 -19.36 19.07
C PHE A 33 4.61 -19.43 20.47
N ALA A 34 3.39 -19.94 20.57
CA ALA A 34 2.73 -20.21 21.84
C ALA A 34 3.56 -21.18 22.71
N ASP A 35 3.93 -22.35 22.16
CA ASP A 35 4.62 -23.39 22.91
C ASP A 35 6.07 -23.03 23.25
N ARG A 36 6.83 -22.53 22.28
CA ARG A 36 8.29 -22.39 22.39
C ARG A 36 8.74 -21.08 22.96
N PHE A 37 7.97 -20.02 22.75
CA PHE A 37 8.31 -18.68 23.22
C PHE A 37 7.33 -18.14 24.27
N GLY A 38 6.25 -18.89 24.58
CA GLY A 38 5.24 -18.44 25.52
C GLY A 38 4.52 -17.18 25.03
N ASP A 39 4.42 -16.97 23.72
CA ASP A 39 3.76 -15.77 23.16
C ASP A 39 2.28 -15.76 23.59
N PRO A 40 1.86 -14.80 24.42
CA PRO A 40 0.55 -14.82 25.05
C PRO A 40 -0.60 -14.50 24.08
N HIS A 41 -0.31 -14.02 22.87
CA HIS A 41 -1.32 -13.67 21.86
C HIS A 41 -1.44 -14.74 20.76
N ALA A 42 -0.51 -15.68 20.69
CA ALA A 42 -0.39 -16.54 19.52
C ALA A 42 -1.60 -17.48 19.31
N LEU A 43 -2.15 -18.04 20.40
CA LEU A 43 -3.36 -18.90 20.31
C LEU A 43 -4.60 -18.10 19.91
N GLU A 44 -4.76 -16.88 20.41
CA GLU A 44 -5.87 -15.99 20.02
C GLU A 44 -5.79 -15.62 18.53
N LEU A 45 -4.60 -15.33 18.01
CA LEU A 45 -4.40 -15.08 16.58
C LEU A 45 -4.71 -16.33 15.74
N ALA A 46 -4.39 -17.53 16.24
CA ALA A 46 -4.69 -18.79 15.56
C ALA A 46 -6.20 -19.02 15.45
N GLU A 47 -6.95 -18.77 16.54
CA GLU A 47 -8.41 -18.83 16.55
C GLU A 47 -9.02 -17.85 15.54
N ARG A 48 -8.55 -16.59 15.52
CA ARG A 48 -9.00 -15.57 14.56
C ARG A 48 -8.72 -15.97 13.11
N GLN A 49 -7.57 -16.59 12.86
CA GLN A 49 -7.26 -17.13 11.53
C GLN A 49 -8.20 -18.28 11.13
N VAL A 50 -8.50 -19.21 12.05
CA VAL A 50 -9.47 -20.29 11.80
C VAL A 50 -10.86 -19.73 11.49
N ALA A 51 -11.27 -18.66 12.16
CA ALA A 51 -12.54 -17.99 11.87
C ALA A 51 -12.58 -17.43 10.43
N TRP A 52 -11.47 -16.89 9.91
CA TRP A 52 -11.39 -16.47 8.50
C TRP A 52 -11.48 -17.64 7.53
N ILE A 53 -10.81 -18.75 7.84
CA ILE A 53 -10.88 -19.97 7.03
C ILE A 53 -12.33 -20.50 6.99
N ALA A 54 -12.99 -20.56 8.14
CA ALA A 54 -14.38 -20.99 8.25
C ALA A 54 -15.31 -20.08 7.43
N ARG A 55 -15.19 -18.75 7.59
CA ARG A 55 -15.99 -17.78 6.83
C ARG A 55 -15.80 -17.93 5.31
N GLU A 56 -14.59 -18.23 4.85
CA GLU A 56 -14.33 -18.46 3.43
C GLU A 56 -14.92 -19.77 2.92
N ALA A 57 -14.81 -20.85 3.70
CA ALA A 57 -15.41 -22.14 3.36
C ALA A 57 -16.95 -22.06 3.33
N GLU A 58 -17.57 -21.39 4.31
CA GLU A 58 -19.03 -21.20 4.42
C GLU A 58 -19.61 -20.37 3.28
N ALA A 59 -18.80 -19.53 2.62
CA ALA A 59 -19.21 -18.80 1.44
C ALA A 59 -19.36 -19.70 0.19
N ASN A 60 -18.93 -20.97 0.27
CA ASN A 60 -19.02 -21.95 -0.80
C ASN A 60 -19.98 -23.09 -0.41
N SER A 61 -20.76 -23.58 -1.38
CA SER A 61 -21.72 -24.67 -1.18
C SER A 61 -21.20 -26.04 -1.60
N ASP A 62 -19.99 -26.12 -2.16
CA ASP A 62 -19.41 -27.33 -2.79
C ASP A 62 -18.35 -28.01 -1.91
N GLY A 63 -18.12 -27.50 -0.70
CA GLY A 63 -17.11 -28.01 0.23
C GLY A 63 -15.68 -27.56 -0.06
N SER A 64 -15.46 -26.68 -1.05
CA SER A 64 -14.17 -26.04 -1.27
C SER A 64 -13.87 -24.98 -0.21
N PHE A 65 -12.60 -24.78 0.12
CA PHE A 65 -12.20 -23.75 1.05
C PHE A 65 -12.16 -22.36 0.43
N TYR A 66 -11.66 -22.22 -0.81
CA TYR A 66 -11.50 -20.92 -1.49
C TYR A 66 -12.60 -20.66 -2.51
N GLY A 67 -13.05 -21.71 -3.19
CA GLY A 67 -14.17 -21.72 -4.12
C GLY A 67 -14.27 -20.49 -5.02
N THR A 68 -15.35 -19.72 -4.88
CA THR A 68 -15.68 -18.62 -5.80
C THR A 68 -14.60 -17.54 -5.87
N ARG A 69 -13.90 -17.25 -4.76
CA ARG A 69 -12.86 -16.20 -4.74
C ARG A 69 -11.68 -16.55 -5.66
N LEU A 70 -11.35 -17.84 -5.77
CA LEU A 70 -10.26 -18.34 -6.61
C LEU A 70 -10.77 -19.10 -7.85
N ALA A 71 -12.03 -18.89 -8.27
CA ALA A 71 -12.62 -19.56 -9.43
C ALA A 71 -11.80 -19.36 -10.71
N HIS A 72 -11.22 -18.16 -10.90
CA HIS A 72 -10.32 -17.90 -12.03
C HIS A 72 -9.14 -18.89 -12.08
N LEU A 73 -8.53 -19.21 -10.93
CA LEU A 73 -7.44 -20.18 -10.86
C LEU A 73 -7.93 -21.61 -11.07
N ARG A 74 -9.11 -21.97 -10.54
CA ARG A 74 -9.72 -23.27 -10.81
C ARG A 74 -9.82 -23.52 -12.32
N ASP A 75 -10.25 -22.50 -13.06
CA ASP A 75 -10.55 -22.63 -14.49
C ASP A 75 -9.30 -22.47 -15.38
N THR A 76 -8.30 -21.68 -14.96
CA THR A 76 -7.09 -21.39 -15.77
C THR A 76 -5.82 -22.11 -15.32
N ASN A 77 -5.75 -22.54 -14.05
CA ASN A 77 -4.61 -23.24 -13.46
C ASN A 77 -5.08 -24.22 -12.36
N PRO A 78 -5.81 -25.28 -12.74
CA PRO A 78 -6.41 -26.22 -11.78
C PRO A 78 -5.38 -26.88 -10.87
N HIS A 79 -4.15 -27.11 -11.35
CA HIS A 79 -3.06 -27.62 -10.53
C HIS A 79 -2.74 -26.69 -9.36
N TYR A 80 -2.58 -25.38 -9.61
CA TYR A 80 -2.27 -24.45 -8.54
C TYR A 80 -3.46 -24.23 -7.60
N TYR A 81 -4.69 -24.20 -8.13
CA TYR A 81 -5.91 -24.16 -7.32
C TYR A 81 -6.00 -25.35 -6.35
N CYS A 82 -5.86 -26.59 -6.85
CA CYS A 82 -5.91 -27.79 -6.02
C CYS A 82 -4.79 -27.82 -4.96
N ARG A 83 -3.61 -27.30 -5.30
CA ARG A 83 -2.54 -27.14 -4.32
C ARG A 83 -2.96 -26.21 -3.18
N LEU A 84 -3.56 -25.06 -3.46
CA LEU A 84 -3.96 -24.10 -2.42
C LEU A 84 -5.03 -24.70 -1.49
N GLU A 85 -6.03 -25.37 -2.06
CA GLU A 85 -7.04 -26.14 -1.32
C GLU A 85 -6.38 -27.18 -0.40
N SER A 86 -5.40 -27.93 -0.92
CA SER A 86 -4.67 -28.94 -0.15
C SER A 86 -3.76 -28.33 0.92
N ASP A 87 -3.09 -27.21 0.65
CA ASP A 87 -2.25 -26.49 1.62
C ASP A 87 -3.08 -26.10 2.85
N ARG A 88 -4.31 -25.61 2.63
CA ARG A 88 -5.26 -25.29 3.71
C ARG A 88 -5.72 -26.52 4.48
N ALA A 89 -6.08 -27.59 3.78
CA ALA A 89 -6.45 -28.86 4.43
C ALA A 89 -5.31 -29.40 5.32
N VAL A 90 -4.06 -29.32 4.83
CA VAL A 90 -2.88 -29.76 5.56
C VAL A 90 -2.64 -28.93 6.82
N VAL A 91 -2.73 -27.60 6.75
CA VAL A 91 -2.49 -26.78 7.96
C VAL A 91 -3.60 -26.93 9.00
N LEU A 92 -4.85 -27.19 8.59
CA LEU A 92 -5.93 -27.52 9.53
C LEU A 92 -5.70 -28.88 10.18
N ALA A 93 -5.23 -29.88 9.43
CA ALA A 93 -4.81 -31.16 10.01
C ALA A 93 -3.65 -30.98 11.00
N MET A 94 -2.66 -30.14 10.66
CA MET A 94 -1.57 -29.78 11.59
C MET A 94 -2.12 -29.14 12.87
N LEU A 95 -3.05 -28.18 12.77
CA LEU A 95 -3.70 -27.57 13.93
C LEU A 95 -4.32 -28.63 14.85
N LEU A 96 -5.14 -29.54 14.29
CA LEU A 96 -5.81 -30.59 15.08
C LEU A 96 -4.83 -31.52 15.79
N ASN A 97 -3.68 -31.82 15.16
CA ASN A 97 -2.69 -32.74 15.72
C ASN A 97 -1.70 -32.04 16.67
N PHE A 98 -1.40 -30.76 16.45
CA PHE A 98 -0.38 -30.03 17.20
C PHE A 98 -0.95 -29.27 18.38
N LEU A 99 -2.16 -28.72 18.28
CA LEU A 99 -2.79 -27.96 19.37
C LEU A 99 -2.83 -28.73 20.71
N PRO A 100 -3.13 -30.05 20.75
CA PRO A 100 -3.08 -30.81 22.00
C PRO A 100 -1.69 -30.95 22.62
N LEU A 101 -0.63 -30.69 21.86
CA LEU A 101 0.77 -30.75 22.29
C LEU A 101 1.30 -29.39 22.79
N VAL A 102 0.58 -28.31 22.51
CA VAL A 102 1.00 -26.94 22.85
C VAL A 102 0.75 -26.66 24.32
N SER A 103 1.79 -26.22 25.02
CA SER A 103 1.65 -25.65 26.36
C SER A 103 1.02 -24.25 26.27
N ALA A 104 -0.15 -24.06 26.87
CA ALA A 104 -0.83 -22.77 26.83
C ALA A 104 0.03 -21.68 27.52
N PRO A 105 0.27 -20.53 26.85
CA PRO A 105 1.02 -19.44 27.44
C PRO A 105 0.22 -18.76 28.56
N ALA A 106 0.92 -17.97 29.38
CA ALA A 106 0.25 -17.13 30.37
C ALA A 106 -0.65 -16.08 29.68
N PRO A 107 -1.73 -15.62 30.33
CA PRO A 107 -2.56 -14.55 29.78
C PRO A 107 -1.73 -13.28 29.47
N PRO A 108 -2.06 -12.54 28.39
CA PRO A 108 -1.30 -11.36 28.01
C PRO A 108 -1.47 -10.24 29.05
N ALA A 109 -0.39 -9.53 29.34
CA ALA A 109 -0.37 -8.39 30.27
C ALA A 109 -0.86 -7.08 29.62
N ALA A 110 -0.91 -7.03 28.28
CA ALA A 110 -1.34 -5.88 27.49
C ALA A 110 -2.16 -6.38 26.30
N SER A 111 -2.89 -5.48 25.62
CA SER A 111 -3.57 -5.82 24.37
C SER A 111 -2.57 -6.18 23.26
N PHE A 112 -3.05 -6.88 22.23
CA PHE A 112 -2.19 -7.23 21.08
C PHE A 112 -1.58 -5.98 20.44
N GLU A 113 -2.36 -4.93 20.19
CA GLU A 113 -1.84 -3.69 19.57
C GLU A 113 -0.83 -2.96 20.45
N GLU A 114 -0.92 -3.07 21.77
CA GLU A 114 0.11 -2.57 22.69
C GLU A 114 1.42 -3.34 22.57
N SER A 115 1.34 -4.68 22.51
CA SER A 115 2.53 -5.54 22.52
C SER A 115 3.33 -5.50 21.22
N VAL A 116 2.69 -5.11 20.12
CA VAL A 116 3.31 -5.00 18.78
C VAL A 116 3.48 -3.57 18.28
N ALA A 117 3.20 -2.57 19.13
CA ALA A 117 3.48 -1.17 18.81
C ALA A 117 4.99 -0.91 18.77
N GLY A 118 5.39 0.03 17.91
CA GLY A 118 6.78 0.45 17.78
C GLY A 118 7.23 0.61 16.34
N ASP A 119 8.53 0.88 16.21
CA ASP A 119 9.19 1.18 14.96
C ASP A 119 10.15 0.05 14.59
N TRP A 120 10.24 -0.27 13.31
CA TRP A 120 11.14 -1.29 12.78
C TRP A 120 11.72 -0.82 11.45
N VAL A 121 13.02 -1.05 11.25
CA VAL A 121 13.73 -0.73 10.01
C VAL A 121 14.68 -1.87 9.65
N GLU A 122 14.73 -2.18 8.37
CA GLU A 122 15.71 -3.10 7.78
C GLU A 122 16.29 -2.40 6.55
N HIS A 123 17.54 -1.95 6.70
CA HIS A 123 18.16 -1.04 5.74
C HIS A 123 18.53 -1.72 4.43
N GLU A 124 18.84 -3.02 4.42
CA GLU A 124 19.31 -3.71 3.21
C GLU A 124 18.16 -3.90 2.19
N HIS A 125 16.99 -4.25 2.69
CA HIS A 125 15.74 -4.35 1.94
C HIS A 125 15.08 -2.98 1.71
N GLY A 126 15.56 -1.94 2.40
CA GLY A 126 14.94 -0.61 2.38
C GLY A 126 13.50 -0.67 2.90
N ALA A 127 13.28 -1.43 3.98
CA ALA A 127 11.98 -1.57 4.61
C ALA A 127 11.93 -0.81 5.92
N VAL A 128 10.81 -0.15 6.18
CA VAL A 128 10.55 0.58 7.41
C VAL A 128 9.07 0.47 7.75
N LEU A 129 8.78 0.40 9.05
CA LEU A 129 7.45 0.28 9.58
C LEU A 129 7.34 1.04 10.90
N THR A 130 6.20 1.67 11.11
CA THR A 130 5.76 2.16 12.42
C THR A 130 4.34 1.68 12.68
N ARG A 131 4.10 1.23 13.90
CA ARG A 131 2.78 0.76 14.33
C ARG A 131 2.39 1.40 15.66
N SER A 132 1.18 1.94 15.69
CA SER A 132 0.47 2.38 16.89
C SER A 132 -0.86 1.62 16.98
N ARG A 133 -1.66 1.90 18.02
CA ARG A 133 -3.04 1.37 18.11
C ARG A 133 -3.94 1.79 16.95
N THR A 134 -3.62 2.92 16.32
CA THR A 134 -4.50 3.60 15.36
C THR A 134 -3.97 3.58 13.94
N ARG A 135 -2.70 3.23 13.72
CA ARG A 135 -2.09 3.16 12.40
C ARG A 135 -1.04 2.05 12.30
N PHE A 136 -1.13 1.29 11.23
CA PHE A 136 -0.06 0.49 10.68
C PHE A 136 0.46 1.20 9.42
N ALA A 137 1.69 1.70 9.45
CA ALA A 137 2.32 2.33 8.28
C ALA A 137 3.66 1.66 7.96
N SER A 138 3.92 1.42 6.68
CA SER A 138 5.18 0.82 6.23
C SER A 138 5.54 1.26 4.82
N PHE A 139 6.83 1.22 4.50
CA PHE A 139 7.35 1.33 3.15
C PHE A 139 8.39 0.24 2.89
N SER A 140 8.46 -0.30 1.68
CA SER A 140 9.55 -1.18 1.24
C SER A 140 9.99 -0.83 -0.18
N TRP A 141 11.26 -0.45 -0.34
CA TRP A 141 11.86 -0.15 -1.65
C TRP A 141 12.14 -1.40 -2.47
N ARG A 142 12.57 -2.49 -1.82
CA ARG A 142 12.83 -3.78 -2.47
C ARG A 142 11.66 -4.75 -2.33
N SER A 143 10.44 -4.23 -2.25
CA SER A 143 9.23 -5.04 -2.35
C SER A 143 9.19 -5.83 -3.66
N HIS A 144 8.34 -6.86 -3.74
CA HIS A 144 8.23 -7.71 -4.95
C HIS A 144 8.11 -6.92 -6.26
N GLY A 145 7.33 -5.83 -6.26
CA GLY A 145 7.15 -4.95 -7.42
C GLY A 145 8.07 -3.73 -7.45
N LEU A 146 9.01 -3.58 -6.51
CA LEU A 146 9.78 -2.37 -6.19
C LEU A 146 8.93 -1.16 -5.79
N ALA A 147 9.23 -0.58 -4.63
CA ALA A 147 8.46 0.48 -3.99
C ALA A 147 7.00 0.09 -3.70
N GLN A 148 6.66 0.12 -2.42
CA GLN A 148 5.31 -0.18 -1.93
C GLN A 148 5.14 0.44 -0.56
N ALA A 149 3.96 1.00 -0.29
CA ALA A 149 3.61 1.46 1.05
C ALA A 149 2.29 0.87 1.54
N LEU A 150 2.10 0.90 2.85
CA LEU A 150 0.83 0.65 3.52
C LEU A 150 0.59 1.79 4.53
N CYS A 151 -0.65 2.22 4.67
CA CYS A 151 -1.13 3.05 5.76
C CYS A 151 -2.59 2.65 6.00
N VAL A 152 -2.84 1.85 7.04
CA VAL A 152 -4.17 1.29 7.34
C VAL A 152 -4.39 1.21 8.85
N PRO A 153 -5.66 1.20 9.32
CA PRO A 153 -5.95 0.92 10.71
C PRO A 153 -5.52 -0.53 11.04
N PRO A 154 -4.78 -0.78 12.15
CA PRO A 154 -4.30 -2.13 12.48
C PRO A 154 -5.41 -3.17 12.68
N GLY A 155 -6.60 -2.73 13.09
CA GLY A 155 -7.78 -3.57 13.24
C GLY A 155 -8.54 -3.85 11.93
N GLU A 156 -8.26 -3.10 10.86
CA GLU A 156 -9.00 -3.15 9.60
C GLU A 156 -8.13 -3.70 8.48
N SER A 157 -7.61 -4.90 8.69
CA SER A 157 -6.68 -5.47 7.72
C SER A 157 -7.33 -5.66 6.34
N SER A 158 -8.67 -5.74 6.26
CA SER A 158 -9.43 -5.85 5.01
C SER A 158 -9.10 -4.74 4.01
N LEU A 159 -8.54 -3.61 4.47
CA LEU A 159 -8.09 -2.48 3.66
C LEU A 159 -6.64 -2.65 3.13
N ALA A 160 -5.90 -3.66 3.60
CA ALA A 160 -4.50 -3.85 3.24
C ALA A 160 -4.36 -4.66 1.95
N GLU A 161 -3.88 -4.02 0.90
CA GLU A 161 -3.34 -4.67 -0.30
C GLU A 161 -1.96 -4.06 -0.60
N TRP A 162 -1.03 -4.90 -1.06
CA TRP A 162 0.37 -4.55 -1.21
C TRP A 162 0.81 -4.17 -2.64
N SER A 163 0.33 -4.81 -3.70
CA SER A 163 0.89 -4.69 -5.05
C SER A 163 0.97 -3.25 -5.57
N ARG A 164 2.19 -2.67 -5.55
CA ARG A 164 2.45 -1.25 -5.88
C ARG A 164 1.55 -0.26 -5.15
N ASN A 165 1.10 -0.62 -3.95
CA ASN A 165 0.20 0.21 -3.18
C ASN A 165 0.87 1.54 -2.80
N LEU A 166 0.13 2.64 -2.94
CA LEU A 166 0.58 4.02 -2.69
C LEU A 166 1.78 4.48 -3.56
N CYS A 167 2.08 3.77 -4.65
CA CYS A 167 3.16 4.06 -5.58
C CYS A 167 2.61 4.20 -7.02
N PRO A 168 3.18 5.04 -7.87
CA PRO A 168 2.66 5.25 -9.22
C PRO A 168 2.71 3.96 -10.04
N VAL A 169 1.73 3.79 -10.92
CA VAL A 169 1.74 2.77 -11.97
C VAL A 169 2.16 3.45 -13.26
N VAL A 170 3.25 3.00 -13.86
CA VAL A 170 3.74 3.45 -15.15
C VAL A 170 3.97 2.20 -15.99
N ARG A 171 3.15 1.98 -17.02
CA ARG A 171 3.31 0.85 -17.95
C ARG A 171 3.57 1.33 -19.35
N PHE A 172 4.52 0.66 -19.99
CA PHE A 172 4.89 0.92 -21.37
C PHE A 172 4.26 -0.10 -22.31
N LEU A 173 4.17 0.25 -23.59
CA LEU A 173 3.81 -0.67 -24.64
C LEU A 173 4.81 -1.84 -24.66
N GLY A 174 4.31 -3.07 -24.65
CA GLY A 174 5.14 -4.28 -24.58
C GLY A 174 5.50 -4.73 -23.16
N ASP A 175 5.10 -4.00 -22.12
CA ASP A 175 5.18 -4.46 -20.74
C ASP A 175 4.16 -5.59 -20.52
N ASP A 176 4.65 -6.83 -20.46
CA ASP A 176 3.88 -8.03 -20.19
C ASP A 176 3.83 -8.38 -18.68
N ASP A 177 4.50 -7.59 -17.84
CA ASP A 177 4.66 -7.89 -16.43
C ASP A 177 3.48 -7.38 -15.61
N GLY A 178 2.45 -8.22 -15.51
CA GLY A 178 1.31 -7.98 -14.63
C GLY A 178 1.69 -7.67 -13.18
N GLU A 179 2.81 -8.18 -12.66
CA GLU A 179 3.26 -7.99 -11.28
C GLU A 179 4.03 -6.69 -11.06
N GLY A 180 4.68 -6.19 -12.12
CA GLY A 180 5.29 -4.88 -12.18
C GLY A 180 6.64 -4.76 -11.48
N GLY A 181 7.47 -5.80 -11.48
CA GLY A 181 8.85 -5.76 -10.97
C GLY A 181 9.92 -5.93 -12.06
N ARG A 182 9.64 -6.69 -13.12
CA ARG A 182 10.60 -7.07 -14.19
C ARG A 182 11.13 -5.86 -14.95
N HIS A 183 10.25 -4.91 -15.26
CA HIS A 183 10.57 -3.74 -16.08
C HIS A 183 10.90 -2.50 -15.25
N ARG A 184 11.42 -2.72 -14.03
CA ARG A 184 11.72 -1.67 -13.07
C ARG A 184 13.07 -1.90 -12.41
N ARG A 185 13.74 -0.83 -12.02
CA ARG A 185 15.02 -0.90 -11.29
C ARG A 185 15.09 0.18 -10.22
N LEU A 186 15.31 -0.23 -8.96
CA LEU A 186 15.54 0.70 -7.87
C LEU A 186 16.87 1.43 -8.10
N LEU A 187 16.84 2.76 -8.15
CA LEU A 187 18.01 3.59 -8.40
C LEU A 187 18.69 4.00 -7.09
N ARG A 188 17.91 4.56 -6.16
CA ARG A 188 18.36 5.00 -4.85
C ARG A 188 17.22 5.02 -3.85
N ASN A 189 17.56 4.96 -2.56
CA ASN A 189 16.64 5.25 -1.48
C ASN A 189 17.37 5.77 -0.24
N SER A 190 16.62 6.41 0.65
CA SER A 190 17.02 6.88 1.96
C SER A 190 15.88 6.63 2.95
N ILE A 191 16.19 6.32 4.20
CA ILE A 191 15.23 6.15 5.29
C ILE A 191 15.77 6.89 6.51
N THR A 192 14.94 7.77 7.08
CA THR A 192 15.18 8.44 8.35
C THR A 192 14.03 8.11 9.29
N THR A 193 14.32 7.56 10.46
CA THR A 193 13.31 7.25 11.48
C THR A 193 13.26 8.35 12.54
N VAL A 194 12.08 8.54 13.11
CA VAL A 194 11.85 9.33 14.33
C VAL A 194 10.95 8.52 15.25
N PRO A 195 10.90 8.76 16.57
CA PRO A 195 9.98 8.03 17.44
C PRO A 195 8.52 8.14 16.94
N GLY A 196 7.90 6.99 16.63
CA GLY A 196 6.52 6.90 16.14
C GLY A 196 6.32 7.28 14.67
N GLY A 197 7.40 7.47 13.90
CA GLY A 197 7.33 7.93 12.52
C GLY A 197 8.58 7.65 11.70
N PHE A 198 8.49 7.94 10.41
CA PHE A 198 9.64 7.85 9.52
C PHE A 198 9.41 8.69 8.26
N VAL A 199 10.49 9.00 7.58
CA VAL A 199 10.50 9.56 6.23
C VAL A 199 11.39 8.71 5.36
N THR A 200 10.94 8.43 4.16
CA THR A 200 11.75 7.75 3.16
C THR A 200 11.59 8.41 1.81
N CYS A 201 12.68 8.46 1.03
CA CYS A 201 12.72 9.06 -0.29
C CYS A 201 13.62 8.24 -1.21
N GLY A 202 13.28 8.19 -2.49
CA GLY A 202 14.02 7.40 -3.46
C GLY A 202 13.45 7.50 -4.86
N SER A 203 14.03 6.71 -5.76
CA SER A 203 13.59 6.66 -7.14
C SER A 203 13.70 5.27 -7.76
N VAL A 204 12.77 5.00 -8.67
CA VAL A 204 12.67 3.76 -9.45
C VAL A 204 12.70 4.13 -10.93
N MET A 205 13.58 3.49 -11.67
CA MET A 205 13.57 3.52 -13.13
C MET A 205 12.43 2.65 -13.63
N GLU A 206 11.62 3.18 -14.53
CA GLU A 206 10.46 2.54 -15.15
C GLU A 206 10.76 2.19 -16.61
N GLY A 207 10.16 1.11 -17.11
CA GLY A 207 10.28 0.69 -18.51
C GLY A 207 11.65 0.13 -18.89
N VAL A 208 12.31 -0.58 -17.97
CA VAL A 208 13.60 -1.26 -18.16
C VAL A 208 13.42 -2.51 -19.03
N GLU A 209 14.23 -2.65 -20.09
CA GLU A 209 14.25 -3.83 -20.98
C GLU A 209 12.86 -4.31 -21.46
N VAL A 210 11.99 -3.37 -21.84
CA VAL A 210 10.66 -3.64 -22.39
C VAL A 210 10.80 -4.08 -23.85
N SER A 211 10.19 -5.21 -24.18
CA SER A 211 10.19 -5.76 -25.54
C SER A 211 8.92 -5.35 -26.26
N VAL A 212 9.07 -4.85 -27.49
CA VAL A 212 7.98 -4.49 -28.38
C VAL A 212 8.03 -5.43 -29.59
N ASP A 213 6.88 -5.67 -30.22
CA ASP A 213 6.76 -6.51 -31.40
C ASP A 213 7.78 -6.14 -32.50
N GLU A 214 8.12 -7.12 -33.33
CA GLU A 214 9.16 -7.02 -34.38
C GLU A 214 10.58 -6.72 -33.85
N GLY A 215 10.84 -7.05 -32.57
CA GLY A 215 12.19 -7.05 -31.99
C GLY A 215 12.63 -5.70 -31.43
N GLY A 216 11.72 -4.72 -31.30
CA GLY A 216 12.00 -3.46 -30.62
C GLY A 216 12.36 -3.70 -29.15
N ARG A 217 13.37 -2.99 -28.64
CA ARG A 217 13.74 -3.00 -27.22
C ARG A 217 13.89 -1.57 -26.72
N CYS A 218 13.12 -1.25 -25.68
CA CYS A 218 13.14 0.06 -25.03
C CYS A 218 13.59 -0.14 -23.58
N THR A 219 14.40 0.77 -23.06
CA THR A 219 14.92 0.68 -21.71
C THR A 219 15.01 2.07 -21.10
N ASP A 220 14.96 2.14 -19.76
CA ASP A 220 15.13 3.36 -18.98
C ASP A 220 14.25 4.54 -19.48
N GLN A 221 12.94 4.34 -19.51
CA GLN A 221 11.99 5.19 -20.24
C GLN A 221 11.34 6.29 -19.38
N ALA A 222 11.30 6.14 -18.06
CA ALA A 222 10.86 7.16 -17.13
C ALA A 222 11.47 6.94 -15.73
N VAL A 223 11.46 7.96 -14.89
CA VAL A 223 11.89 7.86 -13.49
C VAL A 223 10.73 8.24 -12.59
N SER A 224 10.38 7.35 -11.67
CA SER A 224 9.45 7.60 -10.57
C SER A 224 10.24 8.01 -9.33
N HIS A 225 10.10 9.26 -8.91
CA HIS A 225 10.58 9.76 -7.63
C HIS A 225 9.46 9.73 -6.60
N LEU A 226 9.78 9.28 -5.40
CA LEU A 226 8.81 9.04 -4.34
C LEU A 226 9.36 9.51 -3.00
N ALA A 227 8.51 10.18 -2.22
CA ALA A 227 8.72 10.34 -0.80
C ALA A 227 7.48 9.86 -0.03
N PHE A 228 7.70 9.13 1.05
CA PHE A 228 6.66 8.67 1.95
C PHE A 228 7.05 9.02 3.39
N ALA A 229 6.14 9.64 4.13
CA ALA A 229 6.33 9.97 5.53
C ALA A 229 5.18 9.42 6.38
N ALA A 230 5.50 8.68 7.44
CA ALA A 230 4.55 8.37 8.50
C ALA A 230 4.79 9.32 9.67
N LEU A 231 3.78 10.10 10.05
CA LEU A 231 3.94 11.15 11.07
C LEU A 231 3.93 10.56 12.49
N PRO A 232 4.58 11.18 13.48
CA PRO A 232 4.52 10.75 14.88
C PRO A 232 3.13 10.82 15.54
N ASP A 233 2.13 11.37 14.86
CA ASP A 233 0.76 11.52 15.37
C ASP A 233 -0.02 10.20 15.45
N GLY A 234 0.52 9.10 14.92
CA GLY A 234 -0.12 7.78 14.94
C GLY A 234 -1.32 7.64 14.01
N HIS A 235 -1.55 8.56 13.07
CA HIS A 235 -2.69 8.55 12.16
C HIS A 235 -2.32 8.88 10.71
N THR A 236 -1.46 9.87 10.53
CA THR A 236 -1.23 10.47 9.21
C THR A 236 -0.02 9.86 8.52
N SER A 237 -0.16 9.56 7.23
CA SER A 237 0.98 9.39 6.33
C SER A 237 0.85 10.36 5.15
N VAL A 238 1.97 10.74 4.56
CA VAL A 238 2.05 11.64 3.40
C VAL A 238 2.81 10.92 2.29
N VAL A 239 2.31 11.02 1.07
CA VAL A 239 2.95 10.50 -0.15
C VAL A 239 3.17 11.66 -1.10
N ILE A 240 4.38 11.80 -1.63
CA ILE A 240 4.74 12.74 -2.69
C ILE A 240 5.26 11.92 -3.86
N GLN A 241 4.73 12.14 -5.06
CA GLN A 241 5.10 11.41 -6.28
C GLN A 241 5.48 12.40 -7.37
N HIS A 242 6.62 12.15 -8.02
CA HIS A 242 7.05 12.91 -9.19
C HIS A 242 7.59 11.94 -10.25
N VAL A 243 6.90 11.81 -11.38
CA VAL A 243 7.26 10.90 -12.46
C VAL A 243 7.58 11.70 -13.71
N VAL A 244 8.74 11.46 -14.31
CA VAL A 244 9.21 12.18 -15.50
C VAL A 244 9.62 11.19 -16.58
N ALA A 245 9.14 11.41 -17.81
CA ALA A 245 9.58 10.67 -18.99
C ALA A 245 11.06 10.95 -19.28
N ALA A 246 11.81 9.97 -19.75
CA ALA A 246 13.22 10.16 -20.07
C ALA A 246 13.39 11.24 -21.17
N PRO A 247 14.33 12.19 -21.01
CA PRO A 247 14.48 13.33 -21.91
C PRO A 247 15.08 12.98 -23.28
N ASP A 248 15.71 11.81 -23.40
CA ASP A 248 16.43 11.34 -24.57
C ASP A 248 15.84 10.05 -25.16
N ARG A 249 14.66 9.64 -24.71
CA ARG A 249 13.96 8.42 -25.15
C ARG A 249 12.56 8.72 -25.65
N LEU A 250 12.11 7.85 -26.57
CA LEU A 250 10.71 7.76 -26.94
C LEU A 250 10.13 6.53 -26.26
N GLY A 251 9.13 6.74 -25.41
CA GLY A 251 8.33 5.67 -24.82
C GLY A 251 6.89 5.78 -25.27
N TYR A 252 6.20 4.65 -25.35
CA TYR A 252 4.74 4.62 -25.48
C TYR A 252 4.18 4.07 -24.19
N LEU A 253 3.30 4.81 -23.52
CA LEU A 253 2.63 4.38 -22.30
C LEU A 253 1.29 3.72 -22.64
N THR A 254 0.90 2.76 -21.82
CA THR A 254 -0.39 2.03 -21.90
C THR A 254 -1.26 2.25 -20.67
N GLU A 255 -0.63 2.53 -19.53
CA GLU A 255 -1.28 2.78 -18.25
C GLU A 255 -0.45 3.74 -17.41
N LEU A 256 -1.10 4.77 -16.86
CA LEU A 256 -0.52 5.69 -15.90
C LEU A 256 -1.52 5.93 -14.77
N LYS A 257 -1.11 5.66 -13.52
CA LYS A 257 -1.89 5.97 -12.33
C LYS A 257 -1.04 6.64 -11.26
N GLY A 258 -1.49 7.78 -10.77
CA GLY A 258 -0.93 8.44 -9.58
C GLY A 258 -1.64 8.01 -8.30
N LEU A 259 -0.96 8.17 -7.16
CA LEU A 259 -1.29 7.62 -5.84
C LEU A 259 -1.39 6.09 -5.83
N HIS A 260 -2.34 5.50 -6.55
CA HIS A 260 -2.61 4.07 -6.63
C HIS A 260 -2.74 3.41 -5.23
N LEU A 261 -3.72 3.88 -4.46
CA LEU A 261 -4.12 3.22 -3.23
C LEU A 261 -5.11 2.09 -3.57
N ASN A 262 -4.68 0.86 -3.34
CA ASN A 262 -5.49 -0.35 -3.47
C ASN A 262 -6.38 -0.52 -2.24
N VAL A 263 -7.69 -0.64 -2.47
CA VAL A 263 -8.71 -0.88 -1.45
C VAL A 263 -9.47 -2.15 -1.80
N PRO A 264 -9.16 -3.30 -1.14
CA PRO A 264 -9.89 -4.53 -1.39
C PRO A 264 -11.40 -4.38 -1.14
N ASN A 265 -12.21 -4.93 -2.04
CA ASN A 265 -13.67 -4.99 -1.99
C ASN A 265 -14.12 -6.43 -2.30
N ASP A 266 -13.93 -7.33 -1.34
CA ASP A 266 -14.03 -8.79 -1.51
C ASP A 266 -14.73 -9.43 -0.30
N LEU A 267 -14.71 -10.76 -0.19
CA LEU A 267 -15.35 -11.54 0.86
C LEU A 267 -15.14 -10.96 2.27
N PHE A 268 -13.92 -10.49 2.55
CA PHE A 268 -13.51 -10.02 3.88
C PHE A 268 -14.25 -8.77 4.35
N ASN A 269 -14.88 -8.01 3.44
CA ASN A 269 -15.78 -6.89 3.73
C ASN A 269 -17.21 -7.13 3.22
N GLY A 270 -17.54 -8.36 2.82
CA GLY A 270 -18.87 -8.68 2.30
C GLY A 270 -19.11 -8.13 0.90
N TYR A 271 -18.06 -7.95 0.09
CA TYR A 271 -18.13 -7.42 -1.27
C TYR A 271 -18.80 -6.04 -1.34
N ARG A 272 -18.62 -5.24 -0.28
CA ARG A 272 -19.21 -3.92 -0.18
C ARG A 272 -18.28 -2.99 0.58
N ARG A 273 -18.11 -1.77 0.04
CA ARG A 273 -17.39 -0.67 0.67
C ARG A 273 -18.22 0.59 0.64
N SER A 274 -18.18 1.34 1.73
CA SER A 274 -18.77 2.67 1.84
C SER A 274 -17.70 3.73 1.64
N PHE A 275 -18.04 4.76 0.89
CA PHE A 275 -17.20 5.89 0.58
C PHE A 275 -17.94 7.17 0.92
N ALA A 276 -17.31 8.05 1.68
CA ALA A 276 -17.75 9.43 1.83
C ALA A 276 -16.76 10.34 1.09
N CYS A 277 -17.27 11.29 0.32
CA CYS A 277 -16.46 12.25 -0.41
C CYS A 277 -17.18 13.60 -0.47
N GLU A 278 -16.55 14.56 -1.14
CA GLU A 278 -17.07 15.92 -1.30
C GLU A 278 -18.44 15.98 -2.00
N SER A 279 -18.74 15.05 -2.91
CA SER A 279 -20.03 14.99 -3.61
C SER A 279 -21.13 14.25 -2.83
N GLY A 280 -20.79 13.57 -1.73
CA GLY A 280 -21.72 12.83 -0.89
C GLY A 280 -21.20 11.45 -0.49
N ALA A 281 -22.13 10.54 -0.15
CA ALA A 281 -21.81 9.16 0.20
C ALA A 281 -22.16 8.22 -0.96
N LEU A 282 -21.27 7.26 -1.21
CA LEU A 282 -21.39 6.22 -2.23
C LEU A 282 -21.16 4.87 -1.58
N THR A 283 -21.85 3.84 -2.05
CA THR A 283 -21.57 2.45 -1.66
C THR A 283 -21.23 1.65 -2.91
N LEU A 284 -20.06 1.04 -2.93
CA LEU A 284 -19.59 0.23 -4.04
C LEU A 284 -19.71 -1.26 -3.71
N ALA A 285 -20.56 -1.96 -4.46
CA ALA A 285 -20.62 -3.41 -4.44
C ALA A 285 -19.63 -4.01 -5.46
N ALA A 286 -19.07 -5.17 -5.14
CA ALA A 286 -18.23 -5.95 -6.02
C ALA A 286 -18.94 -7.25 -6.46
N PRO A 287 -18.80 -7.71 -7.72
CA PRO A 287 -18.04 -7.09 -8.82
C PRO A 287 -18.65 -5.77 -9.31
N ALA A 288 -17.82 -4.92 -9.93
CA ALA A 288 -18.34 -3.85 -10.79
C ALA A 288 -19.00 -4.46 -12.04
N GLU A 289 -19.99 -3.78 -12.63
CA GLU A 289 -20.66 -4.27 -13.84
C GLU A 289 -19.74 -4.27 -15.07
N ARG A 290 -18.81 -3.32 -15.10
CA ARG A 290 -17.80 -3.12 -16.14
C ARG A 290 -16.56 -2.46 -15.55
N ASP A 291 -15.48 -2.49 -16.31
CA ASP A 291 -14.32 -1.66 -16.00
C ASP A 291 -14.69 -0.20 -16.21
N GLU A 292 -14.45 0.62 -15.20
CA GLU A 292 -14.82 2.03 -15.22
C GLU A 292 -13.91 2.88 -14.33
N VAL A 293 -13.91 4.18 -14.61
CA VAL A 293 -13.28 5.18 -13.76
C VAL A 293 -14.36 6.17 -13.34
N VAL A 294 -14.68 6.18 -12.04
CA VAL A 294 -15.72 7.05 -11.47
C VAL A 294 -15.07 8.36 -11.01
N ALA A 295 -15.63 9.46 -11.48
CA ALA A 295 -15.07 10.81 -11.43
C ALA A 295 -15.70 11.69 -10.34
N ASP A 296 -15.73 11.24 -9.08
CA ASP A 296 -16.57 11.96 -8.10
C ASP A 296 -16.07 11.99 -6.65
N ALA A 297 -14.76 11.82 -6.42
CA ALA A 297 -14.21 11.87 -5.07
C ALA A 297 -13.64 13.24 -4.66
N GLY A 298 -13.67 14.27 -5.52
CA GLY A 298 -13.27 15.64 -5.16
C GLY A 298 -11.85 15.75 -4.59
N ARG A 299 -11.67 16.60 -3.56
CA ARG A 299 -10.40 16.74 -2.81
C ARG A 299 -10.11 15.62 -1.83
N TRP A 300 -11.14 15.01 -1.27
CA TRP A 300 -10.98 14.05 -0.19
C TRP A 300 -11.99 12.91 -0.30
N LEU A 301 -11.59 11.75 0.18
CA LEU A 301 -12.44 10.57 0.26
C LEU A 301 -12.11 9.78 1.52
N ASN A 302 -13.13 9.21 2.14
CA ASN A 302 -12.99 8.36 3.31
C ASN A 302 -13.67 7.01 3.04
N VAL A 303 -12.96 5.92 3.33
CA VAL A 303 -13.43 4.55 3.18
C VAL A 303 -13.86 4.02 4.54
N ASP A 304 -15.10 3.54 4.61
CA ASP A 304 -15.69 2.86 5.78
C ASP A 304 -15.62 3.63 7.10
N GLY A 305 -15.47 4.96 7.05
CA GLY A 305 -15.36 5.78 8.24
C GLY A 305 -14.00 5.68 8.94
N VAL A 306 -12.99 5.04 8.32
CA VAL A 306 -11.74 4.68 9.00
C VAL A 306 -10.48 4.94 8.19
N LEU A 307 -10.56 5.12 6.87
CA LEU A 307 -9.40 5.38 6.02
C LEU A 307 -9.64 6.59 5.13
N GLY A 308 -9.05 7.73 5.50
CA GLY A 308 -9.11 8.98 4.75
C GLY A 308 -8.01 9.10 3.71
N VAL A 309 -8.31 9.78 2.61
CA VAL A 309 -7.38 10.22 1.57
C VAL A 309 -7.67 11.68 1.29
N VAL A 310 -6.65 12.52 1.34
CA VAL A 310 -6.77 13.97 1.07
C VAL A 310 -5.72 14.37 0.03
N ARG A 311 -6.17 14.88 -1.11
CA ARG A 311 -5.31 15.44 -2.14
C ARG A 311 -4.77 16.79 -1.65
N ILE A 312 -3.44 16.90 -1.59
CA ILE A 312 -2.75 18.14 -1.19
C ILE A 312 -2.53 19.00 -2.44
N TYR A 313 -1.91 18.43 -3.47
CA TYR A 313 -1.76 19.04 -4.79
C TYR A 313 -1.61 17.97 -5.88
N GLY A 314 -1.69 18.39 -7.14
CA GLY A 314 -1.52 17.53 -8.31
C GLY A 314 -2.77 16.71 -8.60
N GLY A 315 -3.04 16.48 -9.89
CA GLY A 315 -4.35 15.98 -10.33
C GLY A 315 -5.48 16.99 -10.09
N ASP A 316 -6.58 16.85 -10.82
CA ASP A 316 -7.75 17.70 -10.68
C ASP A 316 -8.69 17.21 -9.56
N ARG A 317 -8.77 15.90 -9.37
CA ARG A 317 -9.62 15.22 -8.37
C ARG A 317 -9.04 13.86 -7.96
N LEU A 318 -9.64 13.25 -6.95
CA LEU A 318 -9.48 11.83 -6.69
C LEU A 318 -10.40 11.02 -7.62
N TRP A 319 -9.88 9.91 -8.15
CA TRP A 319 -10.55 9.01 -9.07
C TRP A 319 -10.69 7.63 -8.46
N LEU A 320 -11.81 6.96 -8.71
CA LEU A 320 -12.02 5.56 -8.35
C LEU A 320 -11.97 4.72 -9.62
N SER A 321 -10.85 4.01 -9.84
CA SER A 321 -10.78 2.99 -10.88
C SER A 321 -11.39 1.70 -10.33
N ARG A 322 -12.27 1.07 -11.11
CA ARG A 322 -12.99 -0.15 -10.76
C ARG A 322 -12.84 -1.17 -11.86
N ALA A 323 -12.84 -2.45 -11.49
CA ALA A 323 -12.71 -3.56 -12.43
C ALA A 323 -13.85 -4.57 -12.25
N LYS A 324 -14.37 -5.06 -13.38
CA LYS A 324 -15.34 -6.15 -13.41
C LYS A 324 -14.70 -7.45 -12.92
N GLU A 325 -13.51 -7.73 -13.41
CA GLU A 325 -12.74 -8.91 -13.03
C GLU A 325 -11.85 -8.62 -11.82
N PRO A 326 -11.60 -9.62 -10.96
CA PRO A 326 -10.59 -9.48 -9.92
C PRO A 326 -9.23 -9.10 -10.52
N ARG A 327 -8.52 -8.20 -9.84
CA ARG A 327 -7.22 -7.65 -10.30
C ARG A 327 -6.15 -7.61 -9.22
N GLY A 328 -6.41 -8.18 -8.05
CA GLY A 328 -5.41 -8.37 -7.00
C GLY A 328 -4.28 -9.24 -7.52
N GLY A 329 -3.24 -8.59 -8.07
CA GLY A 329 -2.00 -9.11 -8.67
C GLY A 329 -2.17 -10.24 -9.66
N ARG A 330 -1.07 -10.95 -9.96
CA ARG A 330 -1.02 -11.88 -11.10
C ARG A 330 -2.13 -12.91 -11.12
N TYR A 331 -2.43 -13.48 -9.96
CA TYR A 331 -3.41 -14.56 -9.83
C TYR A 331 -4.85 -14.07 -9.65
N ARG A 332 -5.10 -12.75 -9.71
CA ARG A 332 -6.45 -12.16 -9.66
C ARG A 332 -7.25 -12.66 -8.45
N SER A 333 -6.61 -12.70 -7.29
CA SER A 333 -7.14 -13.38 -6.10
C SER A 333 -7.94 -12.48 -5.16
N LEU A 334 -8.05 -11.20 -5.50
CA LEU A 334 -8.88 -10.21 -4.82
C LEU A 334 -9.51 -9.27 -5.83
N ARG A 335 -10.71 -8.82 -5.49
CA ARG A 335 -11.35 -7.63 -6.04
C ARG A 335 -10.85 -6.40 -5.30
N VAL A 336 -10.43 -5.39 -6.05
CA VAL A 336 -9.74 -4.21 -5.54
C VAL A 336 -10.29 -3.00 -6.25
N GLU A 337 -10.72 -2.01 -5.51
CA GLU A 337 -10.95 -0.65 -6.00
C GLU A 337 -9.64 0.14 -5.86
N GLU A 338 -9.34 1.04 -6.78
CA GLU A 338 -8.10 1.82 -6.77
C GLU A 338 -8.45 3.30 -6.66
N ILE A 339 -7.90 3.98 -5.64
CA ILE A 339 -8.00 5.43 -5.48
C ILE A 339 -6.75 6.07 -6.10
N CYS A 340 -6.97 6.98 -7.05
CA CYS A 340 -5.89 7.59 -7.83
C CYS A 340 -6.01 9.12 -7.91
N THR A 341 -4.87 9.82 -8.07
CA THR A 341 -4.87 11.26 -8.42
C THR A 341 -4.95 11.49 -9.93
N SER A 342 -4.60 10.47 -10.71
CA SER A 342 -4.67 10.46 -12.17
C SER A 342 -4.88 9.03 -12.64
N VAL A 343 -5.65 8.85 -13.72
CA VAL A 343 -5.84 7.56 -14.40
C VAL A 343 -5.83 7.82 -15.90
N ARG A 344 -4.88 7.23 -16.61
CA ARG A 344 -4.84 7.23 -18.08
C ARG A 344 -4.58 5.82 -18.58
N THR A 345 -5.43 5.37 -19.49
CA THR A 345 -5.35 4.05 -20.12
C THR A 345 -5.38 4.20 -21.64
N GLY A 346 -4.89 3.18 -22.35
CA GLY A 346 -4.73 3.20 -23.79
C GLY A 346 -3.33 3.64 -24.20
N VAL A 347 -3.00 3.56 -25.49
CA VAL A 347 -1.65 3.85 -25.97
C VAL A 347 -1.49 5.36 -26.23
N TRP A 348 -0.45 5.97 -25.67
CA TRP A 348 -0.03 7.32 -26.05
C TRP A 348 1.48 7.48 -25.94
N ARG A 349 1.98 8.55 -26.57
CA ARG A 349 3.39 8.93 -26.52
C ARG A 349 3.54 10.20 -25.69
N PRO A 350 4.14 10.16 -24.49
CA PRO A 350 4.56 11.38 -23.81
C PRO A 350 5.69 12.09 -24.57
N GLU A 351 5.82 13.39 -24.36
CA GLU A 351 6.97 14.13 -24.86
C GLU A 351 8.23 13.81 -24.01
N PRO A 352 9.43 13.79 -24.59
CA PRO A 352 10.64 13.57 -23.82
C PRO A 352 10.80 14.62 -22.72
N GLY A 353 11.05 14.18 -21.49
CA GLY A 353 11.14 15.06 -20.32
C GLY A 353 9.79 15.54 -19.77
N GLU A 354 8.66 15.07 -20.31
CA GLU A 354 7.33 15.40 -19.79
C GLU A 354 7.17 14.91 -18.34
N VAL A 355 6.63 15.79 -17.48
CA VAL A 355 6.19 15.42 -16.14
C VAL A 355 4.86 14.68 -16.25
N LEU A 356 4.90 13.37 -16.03
CA LEU A 356 3.75 12.49 -16.12
C LEU A 356 2.87 12.56 -14.86
N ILE A 357 3.50 12.67 -13.69
CA ILE A 357 2.84 12.78 -12.38
C ILE A 357 3.63 13.80 -11.56
N ASP A 358 2.93 14.72 -10.90
CA ASP A 358 3.45 15.54 -9.81
C ASP A 358 2.31 15.75 -8.82
N SER A 359 2.28 14.98 -7.74
CA SER A 359 1.17 15.00 -6.79
C SER A 359 1.62 14.70 -5.37
N ALA A 360 0.80 15.16 -4.42
CA ALA A 360 0.93 14.75 -3.03
C ALA A 360 -0.43 14.50 -2.38
N CYS A 361 -0.48 13.47 -1.53
CA CYS A 361 -1.68 13.07 -0.79
C CYS A 361 -1.34 12.77 0.68
N ALA A 362 -2.29 13.03 1.56
CA ALA A 362 -2.29 12.50 2.92
C ALA A 362 -3.21 11.27 3.01
N ILE A 363 -2.76 10.23 3.72
CA ILE A 363 -3.50 9.01 4.03
C ILE A 363 -3.72 8.97 5.54
N LEU A 364 -4.98 8.94 5.96
CA LEU A 364 -5.40 9.11 7.35
C LEU A 364 -5.97 7.80 7.88
N SER A 365 -5.23 7.15 8.77
CA SER A 365 -5.64 5.90 9.40
C SER A 365 -6.46 6.17 10.66
N ASN A 366 -7.59 5.48 10.79
CA ASN A 366 -8.54 5.60 11.90
C ASN A 366 -9.06 7.04 12.09
N VAL A 367 -9.37 7.70 10.97
CA VAL A 367 -9.97 9.03 10.91
C VAL A 367 -11.26 8.92 10.09
N ASP A 368 -12.34 9.51 10.59
CA ASP A 368 -13.65 9.46 9.95
C ASP A 368 -13.78 10.46 8.78
N ALA A 369 -14.95 10.46 8.15
CA ALA A 369 -15.23 11.34 7.02
C ALA A 369 -15.14 12.83 7.39
N ALA A 370 -15.59 13.22 8.59
CA ALA A 370 -15.57 14.61 9.04
C ALA A 370 -14.13 15.09 9.29
N GLY A 371 -13.32 14.28 9.97
CA GLY A 371 -11.90 14.55 10.18
C GLY A 371 -11.11 14.54 8.88
N THR A 372 -11.47 13.67 7.92
CA THR A 372 -10.85 13.64 6.59
C THR A 372 -11.16 14.92 5.81
N ALA A 373 -12.43 15.36 5.81
CA ALA A 373 -12.86 16.59 5.15
C ALA A 373 -12.21 17.85 5.75
N ALA A 374 -12.04 17.86 7.08
CA ALA A 374 -11.45 18.99 7.83
C ALA A 374 -9.92 19.02 7.83
N PHE A 375 -9.25 18.05 7.18
CA PHE A 375 -7.81 17.93 7.24
C PHE A 375 -7.08 19.14 6.62
N GLU A 376 -6.29 19.82 7.45
CA GLU A 376 -5.53 21.01 7.08
C GLU A 376 -4.20 20.60 6.42
N CYS A 377 -4.02 20.99 5.16
CA CYS A 377 -2.78 20.81 4.43
C CYS A 377 -2.58 21.85 3.34
N GLU A 378 -1.33 22.11 2.99
CA GLU A 378 -0.94 23.01 1.90
C GLU A 378 0.32 22.51 1.20
N ALA A 379 0.47 22.85 -0.08
CA ALA A 379 1.72 22.64 -0.81
C ALA A 379 2.72 23.74 -0.43
N LEU A 380 3.99 23.37 -0.32
CA LEU A 380 5.10 24.31 -0.15
C LEU A 380 5.74 24.53 -1.51
N ALA A 381 5.85 25.79 -1.92
CA ALA A 381 6.54 26.18 -3.14
C ALA A 381 7.99 26.54 -2.84
N PHE A 382 8.90 25.99 -3.63
CA PHE A 382 10.34 26.25 -3.55
C PHE A 382 10.84 26.73 -4.92
N GLY A 383 11.99 27.40 -4.95
CA GLY A 383 12.61 27.87 -6.21
C GLY A 383 13.26 26.73 -7.00
N GLU A 384 13.55 25.63 -6.32
CA GLU A 384 14.29 24.48 -6.80
C GLU A 384 13.35 23.50 -7.54
N PRO A 385 13.61 23.20 -8.84
CA PRO A 385 12.65 22.53 -9.70
C PRO A 385 12.35 21.07 -9.33
N LEU A 386 13.24 20.42 -8.55
CA LEU A 386 13.10 19.03 -8.11
C LEU A 386 12.89 18.91 -6.60
N VAL A 387 12.70 20.02 -5.90
CA VAL A 387 12.29 20.01 -4.49
C VAL A 387 10.77 20.10 -4.44
N ARG A 388 10.15 19.23 -3.65
CA ARG A 388 8.71 19.23 -3.37
C ARG A 388 8.51 19.27 -1.89
N GLY A 389 7.46 19.95 -1.44
CA GLY A 389 7.10 19.87 -0.04
C GLY A 389 5.64 20.11 0.21
N VAL A 390 5.21 19.65 1.36
CA VAL A 390 3.87 19.86 1.87
C VAL A 390 3.93 20.18 3.34
N ARG A 391 2.95 20.92 3.81
CA ARG A 391 2.67 21.09 5.23
C ARG A 391 1.32 20.46 5.55
N VAL A 392 1.28 19.72 6.65
CA VAL A 392 0.06 19.09 7.16
C VAL A 392 -0.06 19.36 8.66
N LYS A 393 -1.28 19.36 9.18
CA LYS A 393 -1.53 19.34 10.62
C LYS A 393 -1.87 17.92 11.04
N GLY A 394 -1.05 17.33 11.90
CA GLY A 394 -1.29 15.99 12.44
C GLY A 394 -2.50 15.95 13.35
N GLN A 395 -2.98 14.74 13.66
CA GLN A 395 -4.10 14.52 14.59
C GLN A 395 -3.73 14.88 16.05
N ASP A 396 -2.44 15.04 16.33
CA ASP A 396 -1.91 15.58 17.59
C ASP A 396 -1.95 17.13 17.64
N GLY A 397 -2.47 17.79 16.60
CA GLY A 397 -2.57 19.24 16.47
C GLY A 397 -1.27 19.94 16.06
N ARG A 398 -0.16 19.21 15.87
CA ARG A 398 1.13 19.79 15.48
C ARG A 398 1.22 19.97 13.97
N GLY A 399 1.91 21.01 13.53
CA GLY A 399 2.28 21.19 12.13
C GLY A 399 3.48 20.33 11.78
N TYR A 400 3.46 19.70 10.60
CA TYR A 400 4.56 18.93 10.06
C TYR A 400 4.84 19.40 8.64
N ALA A 401 6.09 19.69 8.31
CA ALA A 401 6.52 19.94 6.94
C ALA A 401 7.33 18.75 6.44
N ILE A 402 6.95 18.21 5.29
CA ILE A 402 7.66 17.12 4.60
C ILE A 402 8.27 17.75 3.36
N VAL A 403 9.59 17.67 3.23
CA VAL A 403 10.32 18.21 2.08
C VAL A 403 11.16 17.09 1.46
N ALA A 404 10.98 16.87 0.17
CA ALA A 404 11.70 15.88 -0.61
C ALA A 404 12.53 16.56 -1.70
N ASN A 405 13.81 16.23 -1.77
CA ASN A 405 14.71 16.64 -2.84
C ASN A 405 14.93 15.46 -3.78
N PHE A 406 14.30 15.52 -4.96
CA PHE A 406 14.41 14.48 -5.97
C PHE A 406 15.63 14.66 -6.89
N GLY A 407 16.34 15.78 -6.78
CA GLY A 407 17.52 16.09 -7.57
C GLY A 407 18.78 15.33 -7.15
N ASP A 408 19.87 15.65 -7.85
CA ASP A 408 21.20 15.03 -7.67
C ASP A 408 22.19 15.89 -6.89
N ALA A 409 21.77 17.10 -6.48
CA ALA A 409 22.53 18.00 -5.63
C ALA A 409 21.74 18.30 -4.36
N GLU A 410 22.45 18.61 -3.27
CA GLU A 410 21.83 19.11 -2.04
C GLU A 410 21.11 20.43 -2.30
N ALA A 411 20.03 20.67 -1.55
CA ALA A 411 19.26 21.89 -1.62
C ALA A 411 19.00 22.42 -0.20
N THR A 412 19.10 23.74 -0.03
CA THR A 412 18.68 24.42 1.19
C THR A 412 17.41 25.19 0.86
N VAL A 413 16.31 24.87 1.54
CA VAL A 413 15.03 25.56 1.37
C VAL A 413 14.56 26.21 2.65
N GLU A 414 13.73 27.25 2.54
CA GLU A 414 13.14 27.90 3.70
C GLU A 414 11.80 27.26 4.06
N VAL A 415 11.68 26.77 5.30
CA VAL A 415 10.43 26.26 5.88
C VAL A 415 10.10 27.11 7.10
N GLN A 416 9.06 27.94 6.99
CA GLN A 416 8.62 28.84 8.09
C GLN A 416 9.76 29.73 8.64
N GLY A 417 10.56 30.35 7.77
CA GLY A 417 11.67 31.20 8.21
C GLY A 417 12.89 30.44 8.72
N THR A 418 12.89 29.10 8.69
CA THR A 418 14.03 28.28 9.08
C THR A 418 14.65 27.63 7.84
N PRO A 419 15.96 27.77 7.61
CA PRO A 419 16.65 27.05 6.54
C PRO A 419 16.70 25.56 6.86
N VAL A 420 16.40 24.73 5.87
CA VAL A 420 16.37 23.28 5.97
C VAL A 420 17.19 22.70 4.83
N ASP A 421 18.26 21.99 5.18
CA ASP A 421 19.10 21.28 4.21
C ASP A 421 18.49 19.91 3.90
N VAL A 422 18.36 19.61 2.61
CA VAL A 422 17.83 18.34 2.11
C VAL A 422 18.80 17.76 1.10
N GLY A 423 19.44 16.65 1.48
CA GLY A 423 20.38 15.94 0.62
C GLY A 423 19.74 15.44 -0.66
N ALA A 424 20.56 15.23 -1.70
CA ALA A 424 20.12 14.67 -2.98
C ALA A 424 19.43 13.30 -2.80
N GLY A 425 18.24 13.13 -3.39
CA GLY A 425 17.46 11.90 -3.26
C GLY A 425 16.96 11.61 -1.84
N ASN A 426 16.92 12.61 -0.96
CA ASN A 426 16.51 12.49 0.43
C ASN A 426 15.23 13.28 0.71
N ALA A 427 14.58 12.97 1.84
CA ALA A 427 13.48 13.76 2.35
C ALA A 427 13.59 13.92 3.87
N VAL A 428 13.11 15.05 4.36
CA VAL A 428 13.11 15.42 5.77
C VAL A 428 11.70 15.72 6.24
N MET A 429 11.45 15.43 7.51
CA MET A 429 10.25 15.87 8.21
C MET A 429 10.65 16.86 9.30
N VAL A 430 10.12 18.07 9.20
CA VAL A 430 10.39 19.17 10.10
C VAL A 430 9.16 19.39 10.97
N VAL A 431 9.37 19.36 12.28
CA VAL A 431 8.37 19.77 13.27
C VAL A 431 8.76 21.19 13.70
N PRO A 432 7.93 22.20 13.43
CA PRO A 432 8.20 23.55 13.92
C PRO A 432 8.36 23.52 15.44
N ALA A 433 9.35 24.26 15.95
CA ALA A 433 9.42 24.49 17.39
C ALA A 433 8.09 25.14 17.82
N VAL A 434 7.40 24.54 18.79
CA VAL A 434 6.25 25.17 19.42
C VAL A 434 6.76 26.50 19.97
N GLY A 435 6.24 27.62 19.45
CA GLY A 435 6.61 28.95 19.93
C GLY A 435 6.52 28.97 21.45
N ARG A 436 7.65 29.29 22.10
CA ARG A 436 7.71 29.48 23.55
C ARG A 436 6.94 30.71 23.98
#